data_AF-A0A6P0PDP4-F1
#
_entry.id   AF-A0A6P0PDP4-F1
#
_cell.length_a   1.000
_cell.length_b   1.000
_cell.length_c   1.000
_cell.angle_alpha   90.00
_cell.angle_beta   90.00
_cell.angle_gamma   90.00
#
_symmetry.space_group_name_H-M   'P 1'
#
loop_
_entity.id
_entity.type
_entity.pdbx_description
1 polymer ?
#
loop_
_entity_poly.entity_id
_entity_poly.type
_entity_poly.pdbx_seq_one_letter_code
_entity_poly.pdbx_strand_id
1 'polypeptide(L)' 'MAHNLNLKVVAEGVETQSELDFLRKYDCDKIQGYFFSAPLPTSKFENLLKTNQLSKFPSI' A
#
# COMPACT_ATOMS: atom_id res chain seq x y z
N MET A 1 -10.38 -8.43 13.89
CA MET A 1 -9.59 -9.27 14.83
C MET A 1 -8.28 -8.59 15.23
N ALA A 2 -7.39 -8.27 14.30
CA ALA A 2 -6.10 -7.63 14.61
C ALA A 2 -6.23 -6.29 15.36
N HIS A 3 -7.19 -5.44 14.99
CA HIS A 3 -7.44 -4.18 15.70
C HIS A 3 -7.85 -4.38 17.17
N ASN A 4 -8.58 -5.45 17.49
CA ASN A 4 -8.93 -5.79 18.88
C ASN A 4 -7.71 -6.19 19.72
N LEU A 5 -6.59 -6.51 19.06
CA LEU A 5 -5.30 -6.80 19.68
C LEU A 5 -4.34 -5.60 19.61
N ASN A 6 -4.83 -4.41 19.22
CA ASN A 6 -4.01 -3.22 18.97
C ASN A 6 -2.89 -3.45 17.92
N LEU A 7 -3.12 -4.34 16.95
CA LEU A 7 -2.20 -4.61 15.86
C LEU A 7 -2.64 -3.89 14.58
N LYS A 8 -1.65 -3.43 13.81
CA LYS A 8 -1.86 -2.91 12.44
C LYS A 8 -1.79 -4.07 11.43
N VAL A 9 -2.60 -4.00 10.40
CA VAL A 9 -2.67 -4.99 9.32
C VAL A 9 -2.05 -4.43 8.05
N VAL A 10 -1.27 -5.27 7.37
CA VAL A 10 -0.79 -5.00 6.00
C VAL A 10 -1.49 -6.00 5.09
N ALA A 11 -2.17 -5.52 4.05
CA ALA A 11 -2.62 -6.38 2.96
C ALA A 11 -1.60 -6.36 1.83
N GLU A 12 -1.12 -7.52 1.43
CA GLU A 12 -0.12 -7.70 0.39
C GLU A 12 -0.76 -8.25 -0.90
N GLY A 13 -0.20 -7.89 -2.06
CA GLY A 13 -0.65 -8.37 -3.36
C GLY A 13 -1.81 -7.59 -3.98
N VAL A 14 -1.98 -6.30 -3.66
CA VAL A 14 -3.02 -5.46 -4.28
C VAL A 14 -2.60 -5.00 -5.68
N GLU A 15 -3.39 -5.34 -6.69
CA GLU A 15 -3.07 -5.08 -8.10
C GLU A 15 -4.11 -4.19 -8.79
N THR A 16 -5.33 -4.10 -8.23
CA THR A 16 -6.46 -3.39 -8.85
C THR A 16 -7.09 -2.35 -7.91
N GLN A 17 -7.79 -1.38 -8.51
CA GLN A 17 -8.56 -0.37 -7.75
C GLN A 17 -9.67 -1.01 -6.91
N SER A 18 -10.34 -2.04 -7.43
CA SER A 18 -11.43 -2.73 -6.72
C SER A 18 -10.96 -3.44 -5.45
N GLU A 19 -9.77 -4.05 -5.46
CA GLU A 19 -9.15 -4.65 -4.27
C GLU A 19 -8.79 -3.59 -3.24
N LEU A 20 -8.23 -2.47 -3.68
CA LEU A 20 -7.91 -1.33 -2.82
C LEU A 20 -9.18 -0.79 -2.14
N ASP A 21 -10.25 -0.58 -2.90
CA ASP A 21 -11.52 -0.07 -2.38
C ASP A 21 -12.18 -1.05 -1.40
N PHE A 22 -12.07 -2.35 -1.66
CA PHE A 22 -12.48 -3.38 -0.72
C PHE A 22 -11.71 -3.26 0.60
N LEU A 23 -10.38 -3.18 0.55
CA LEU A 23 -9.54 -3.14 1.75
C LEU A 23 -9.72 -1.86 2.56
N ARG A 24 -9.95 -0.71 1.91
CA ARG A 24 -10.34 0.54 2.58
C ARG A 24 -11.63 0.40 3.36
N LYS A 25 -12.66 -0.22 2.75
CA LYS A 25 -13.96 -0.41 3.38
C LYS A 25 -13.88 -1.22 4.68
N TYR A 26 -12.86 -2.06 4.84
CA TYR A 26 -12.62 -2.87 6.03
C TYR A 26 -11.47 -2.34 6.91
N ASP A 27 -11.14 -1.06 6.78
CA ASP A 27 -10.16 -0.35 7.62
C ASP A 27 -8.75 -1.00 7.63
N CYS A 28 -8.28 -1.49 6.48
CA CYS A 28 -6.91 -1.99 6.38
C CYS A 28 -5.89 -0.86 6.58
N ASP A 29 -4.91 -1.04 7.48
CA ASP A 29 -4.01 0.05 7.86
C ASP A 29 -2.95 0.40 6.82
N LYS A 30 -2.52 -0.60 6.02
CA LYS A 30 -1.41 -0.47 5.06
C LYS A 30 -1.60 -1.45 3.91
N ILE A 31 -1.14 -1.04 2.73
CA ILE A 31 -1.21 -1.86 1.52
C ILE A 31 0.16 -1.99 0.87
N GLN A 32 0.42 -3.18 0.33
CA GLN A 32 1.53 -3.45 -0.57
C GLN A 32 1.01 -4.16 -1.83
N GLY A 33 1.46 -3.73 -3.00
CA GLY A 33 1.15 -4.44 -4.23
C GLY A 33 1.50 -3.65 -5.48
N TYR A 34 1.38 -4.32 -6.63
CA TYR A 34 1.78 -3.76 -7.93
C TYR A 34 0.90 -2.59 -8.37
N PHE A 35 -0.28 -2.43 -7.76
CA PHE A 35 -1.11 -1.26 -7.93
C PHE A 35 -0.34 0.04 -7.66
N PHE A 36 0.50 0.06 -6.61
CA PHE A 36 1.33 1.21 -6.25
C PHE A 36 2.71 1.15 -6.91
N SER A 37 3.39 0.02 -6.74
CA SER A 37 4.76 -0.18 -7.24
C SER A 37 5.11 -1.66 -7.27
N ALA A 38 5.80 -2.09 -8.33
CA ALA A 38 6.52 -3.36 -8.31
C ALA A 38 7.74 -3.28 -7.37
N PRO A 39 8.33 -4.42 -6.94
CA PRO A 39 9.62 -4.44 -6.26
C PRO A 39 10.69 -3.68 -7.05
N LEU A 40 11.45 -2.84 -6.37
CA LEU A 40 12.43 -1.96 -7.00
C LEU A 40 13.86 -2.29 -6.52
N PRO A 41 14.87 -2.20 -7.41
CA PRO A 41 16.26 -2.09 -6.99
C PRO A 41 16.48 -0.86 -6.11
N THR A 42 17.52 -0.90 -5.26
CA THR A 42 17.84 0.17 -4.30
C THR A 42 17.86 1.56 -4.91
N SER A 43 18.53 1.73 -6.06
CA SER A 43 18.64 3.04 -6.73
C SER A 43 17.29 3.63 -7.16
N LYS A 44 16.34 2.78 -7.58
CA LYS A 44 14.99 3.21 -7.95
C LYS A 44 14.13 3.48 -6.72
N PHE A 45 14.29 2.69 -5.66
CA PHE A 45 13.60 2.91 -4.39
C PHE A 45 14.02 4.23 -3.74
N GLU A 46 15.32 4.55 -3.71
CA GLU A 46 15.82 5.84 -3.22
C GLU A 46 15.23 7.03 -4.00
N ASN A 47 15.13 6.91 -5.32
CA ASN A 47 14.52 7.94 -6.15
C ASN A 47 13.03 8.11 -5.80
N LEU A 48 12.30 7.00 -5.68
CA LEU A 48 10.89 7.01 -5.29
C LEU A 48 10.66 7.72 -3.94
N LEU A 49 11.53 7.47 -2.95
CA LEU A 49 11.47 8.16 -1.65
C LEU A 49 11.75 9.67 -1.77
N LYS A 50 12.76 10.07 -2.55
CA LYS A 50 13.15 11.49 -2.71
C LYS A 50 12.10 12.31 -3.46
N THR A 51 11.43 11.69 -4.42
CA THR A 51 10.48 12.37 -5.32
C THR A 51 9.03 12.24 -4.87
N ASN A 52 8.75 11.42 -3.85
CA ASN A 52 7.40 11.11 -3.36
C ASN A 52 6.42 10.74 -4.49
N GLN A 53 6.89 9.92 -5.45
CA GLN A 53 6.15 9.55 -6.66
C GLN A 53 4.84 8.81 -6.40
N LEU A 54 4.66 8.27 -5.20
CA LEU A 54 3.43 7.56 -4.81
C LEU A 54 2.29 8.51 -4.40
N SER A 55 2.54 9.82 -4.29
CA SER A 55 1.52 10.83 -3.95
C SER A 55 0.36 10.92 -4.96
N LYS A 56 0.53 10.38 -6.16
CA LYS A 56 -0.52 10.26 -7.19
C LYS A 56 -1.58 9.20 -6.89
N PHE A 57 -1.30 8.26 -5.97
CA PHE A 57 -2.24 7.21 -5.61
C PHE A 57 -3.13 7.67 -4.46
N PRO A 58 -4.39 7.20 -4.42
CA PRO A 58 -5.28 7.54 -3.32
C PRO A 58 -4.77 6.94 -2.01
N SER A 59 -4.91 7.70 -0.91
CA SER A 59 -4.55 7.26 0.45
C SER A 59 -5.35 6.04 0.87
N ILE A 60 -4.76 5.13 1.65
CA ILE A 60 -5.54 4.08 2.31
C ILE A 60 -6.47 4.68 3.36
#